data_AF-A0A1M6GN97-F1
#
_entry.id   AF-A0A1M6GN97-F1
#
_cell.length_a   1.000
_cell.length_b   1.000
_cell.length_c   1.000
_cell.angle_alpha   90.00
_cell.angle_beta   90.00
_cell.angle_gamma   90.00
#
_symmetry.space_group_name_H-M   'P 1'
#
loop_
_entity.id
_entity.type
_entity.pdbx_description
1 polymer ?
#
loop_
_entity_poly.entity_id
_entity_poly.type
_entity_poly.pdbx_seq_one_letter_code
_entity_poly.pdbx_strand_id
1 'polypeptide(L)'
;MKTIKFLVSTILILAVNFTFAQSDSQKMKTTTVKSYEYKKDGKTVPYKVTVFKTSTTPLKLDKKDKGELNQDREITPAKVTKLIYVDNDMYDDYDKYIVLRYSKEPEDSFELKPTDRGFKVVVDDRYVEYIFGEGVYFVNNEDKDFFFIDEFDTI
;
A
#
# COMPACT_ATOMS: atom_id res chain seq x y z
N MET A 1 -41.39 -42.54 -9.54
CA MET A 1 -41.45 -41.29 -8.74
C MET A 1 -40.21 -41.02 -7.90
N LYS A 2 -39.55 -42.01 -7.29
CA LYS A 2 -38.37 -41.79 -6.43
C LYS A 2 -37.16 -41.21 -7.18
N THR A 3 -36.91 -41.64 -8.42
CA THR A 3 -35.85 -41.13 -9.31
C THR A 3 -36.08 -39.69 -9.76
N ILE A 4 -37.31 -39.32 -10.10
CA ILE A 4 -37.69 -37.93 -10.44
C ILE A 4 -37.50 -37.00 -9.24
N LYS A 5 -37.90 -37.44 -8.04
CA LYS A 5 -37.67 -36.68 -6.79
C LYS A 5 -36.17 -36.48 -6.51
N PHE A 6 -35.35 -37.48 -6.83
CA PHE A 6 -33.90 -37.40 -6.71
C PHE A 6 -33.31 -36.41 -7.72
N LEU A 7 -33.73 -36.47 -8.98
CA LEU A 7 -33.25 -35.57 -10.05
C LEU A 7 -33.60 -34.10 -9.76
N VAL A 8 -34.84 -33.85 -9.32
CA VAL A 8 -35.31 -32.51 -8.96
C VAL A 8 -34.56 -31.98 -7.74
N SER A 9 -34.28 -32.82 -6.75
CA SER A 9 -33.45 -32.47 -5.59
C SER A 9 -32.03 -32.07 -5.98
N THR A 10 -31.38 -32.84 -6.87
CA THR A 10 -30.02 -32.54 -7.34
C THR A 10 -29.95 -31.23 -8.14
N ILE A 11 -30.94 -30.95 -9.00
CA ILE A 11 -31.03 -29.68 -9.73
C ILE A 11 -31.23 -28.50 -8.77
N LEU A 12 -32.05 -28.66 -7.73
CA LEU A 12 -32.26 -27.60 -6.72
C LEU A 12 -30.99 -27.28 -5.94
N ILE A 13 -30.16 -28.29 -5.61
CA ILE A 13 -28.90 -28.12 -4.89
C ILE A 13 -27.81 -27.48 -5.78
N LEU A 14 -27.80 -27.77 -7.09
CA LEU A 14 -26.87 -27.16 -8.04
C LEU A 14 -27.22 -25.68 -8.31
N ALA A 15 -28.50 -25.33 -8.30
CA ALA A 15 -28.97 -23.96 -8.56
C ALA A 15 -28.59 -22.95 -7.46
N VAL A 16 -28.15 -23.39 -6.27
CA VAL A 16 -27.76 -22.48 -5.16
C VAL A 16 -26.29 -22.02 -5.24
N ASN A 17 -25.54 -22.44 -6.26
CA ASN A 17 -24.11 -22.13 -6.40
C ASN A 17 -23.79 -20.92 -7.28
N PHE A 18 -24.76 -20.07 -7.64
CA PHE A 18 -24.48 -18.80 -8.33
C PHE A 18 -23.93 -17.79 -7.33
N THR A 19 -22.68 -17.97 -6.94
CA THR A 19 -21.95 -17.10 -6.02
C THR A 19 -21.34 -15.90 -6.74
N PHE A 20 -21.42 -14.73 -6.09
CA PHE A 20 -20.66 -13.54 -6.44
C PHE A 20 -19.23 -13.68 -5.89
N ALA A 21 -18.30 -14.15 -6.71
CA ALA A 21 -16.88 -14.25 -6.38
C ALA A 21 -16.03 -13.12 -7.00
N GLN A 22 -16.63 -12.26 -7.82
CA GLN A 22 -15.91 -11.21 -8.53
C GLN A 22 -15.84 -9.94 -7.69
N SER A 23 -14.61 -9.54 -7.33
CA SER A 23 -14.31 -8.24 -6.72
C SER A 23 -13.95 -7.25 -7.81
N ASP A 24 -14.55 -6.06 -7.77
CA ASP A 24 -14.28 -4.97 -8.73
C ASP A 24 -12.89 -4.32 -8.53
N SER A 25 -12.09 -4.86 -7.62
CA SER A 25 -10.73 -4.40 -7.36
C SER A 25 -9.80 -5.52 -6.93
N GLN A 26 -8.54 -5.40 -7.33
CA GLN A 26 -7.43 -6.19 -6.86
C GLN A 26 -6.78 -5.49 -5.68
N LYS A 27 -6.68 -6.17 -4.54
CA LYS A 27 -5.98 -5.69 -3.34
C LYS A 27 -4.69 -6.47 -3.15
N MET A 28 -3.57 -5.76 -2.96
CA MET A 28 -2.27 -6.35 -2.66
C MET A 28 -1.73 -5.77 -1.36
N LYS A 29 -1.31 -6.64 -0.44
CA LYS A 29 -0.69 -6.24 0.83
C LYS A 29 0.74 -6.77 0.89
N THR A 30 1.68 -5.93 1.29
CA THR A 30 3.09 -6.33 1.47
C THR A 30 3.67 -5.66 2.69
N THR A 31 4.56 -6.36 3.38
CA THR A 31 5.33 -5.80 4.50
C THR A 31 6.80 -5.77 4.11
N THR A 32 7.49 -4.68 4.41
CA THR A 32 8.93 -4.55 4.21
C THR A 32 9.54 -3.97 5.47
N VAL A 33 10.62 -4.59 5.95
CA VAL A 33 11.38 -4.11 7.11
C VAL A 33 12.75 -3.71 6.63
N LYS A 34 13.22 -2.54 7.05
CA LYS A 34 14.58 -2.05 6.79
C LYS A 34 15.17 -1.46 8.06
N SER A 35 16.45 -1.71 8.29
CA SER A 35 17.20 -1.12 9.39
C SER A 35 18.20 -0.11 8.82
N TYR A 36 18.37 0.98 9.53
CA TYR A 36 19.18 2.12 9.13
C TYR A 36 19.84 2.75 10.35
N GLU A 37 20.70 3.73 10.10
CA GLU A 37 21.41 4.48 11.13
C GLU A 37 21.43 5.96 10.73
N TYR A 38 21.30 6.86 11.72
CA TYR A 38 21.48 8.30 11.52
C TYR A 38 22.45 8.86 12.57
N LYS A 39 22.98 10.07 12.34
CA LYS A 39 23.91 10.72 13.27
C LYS A 39 23.21 11.75 14.14
N LYS A 40 23.37 11.64 15.45
CA LYS A 40 22.90 12.61 16.45
C LYS A 40 24.01 12.88 17.44
N ASP A 41 24.41 14.16 17.60
CA ASP A 41 25.44 14.59 18.56
C ASP A 41 26.77 13.80 18.46
N GLY A 42 27.17 13.45 17.23
CA GLY A 42 28.38 12.66 16.96
C GLY A 42 28.25 11.16 17.25
N LYS A 43 27.09 10.69 17.70
CA LYS A 43 26.77 9.27 17.91
C LYS A 43 25.92 8.73 16.76
N THR A 44 26.13 7.46 16.44
CA THR A 44 25.30 6.71 15.51
C THR A 44 24.10 6.13 16.26
N VAL A 45 22.89 6.40 15.77
CA VAL A 45 21.63 5.93 16.36
C VAL A 45 20.96 4.98 15.36
N PRO A 46 20.84 3.67 15.69
CA PRO A 46 20.13 2.72 14.85
C PRO A 46 18.63 2.95 14.93
N TYR A 47 17.91 2.63 13.85
CA TYR A 47 16.46 2.60 13.83
C TYR A 47 15.95 1.60 12.81
N LYS A 48 14.72 1.13 13.01
CA LYS A 48 14.03 0.18 12.15
C LYS A 48 12.78 0.82 11.56
N VAL A 49 12.59 0.62 10.27
CA VAL A 49 11.41 1.10 9.52
C VAL A 49 10.65 -0.10 9.00
N THR A 50 9.41 -0.25 9.46
CA THR A 50 8.48 -1.27 8.97
C THR A 50 7.40 -0.61 8.11
N VAL A 51 7.30 -1.00 6.85
CA VAL A 51 6.31 -0.48 5.90
C VAL A 51 5.26 -1.54 5.61
N PHE A 52 4.04 -1.29 6.07
CA PHE A 52 2.85 -2.04 5.69
C PHE A 52 2.19 -1.35 4.50
N LYS A 53 2.32 -1.91 3.31
CA LYS A 53 1.69 -1.40 2.09
C LYS A 53 0.37 -2.13 1.85
N THR A 54 -0.67 -1.36 1.53
CA THR A 54 -1.89 -1.82 0.87
C THR A 54 -2.03 -1.07 -0.46
N SER A 55 -2.19 -1.79 -1.56
CA SER A 55 -2.44 -1.26 -2.90
C SER A 55 -3.79 -1.78 -3.39
N THR A 56 -4.64 -0.90 -3.88
CA THR A 56 -5.95 -1.26 -4.47
C THR A 56 -6.01 -0.77 -5.90
N THR A 57 -6.10 -1.70 -6.84
CA THR A 57 -6.21 -1.41 -8.28
C THR A 57 -7.62 -1.78 -8.74
N PRO A 58 -8.38 -0.85 -9.33
CA PRO A 58 -9.66 -1.18 -9.95
C PRO A 58 -9.48 -2.26 -11.03
N LEU A 59 -10.40 -3.22 -11.09
CA LEU A 59 -10.41 -4.21 -12.16
C LEU A 59 -11.42 -3.76 -13.22
N LYS A 60 -10.90 -3.19 -14.31
CA LYS A 60 -11.69 -2.83 -15.48
C LYS A 60 -11.25 -3.69 -16.66
N LEU A 61 -12.22 -4.17 -17.42
CA LEU A 61 -11.99 -4.94 -18.64
C LEU A 61 -12.04 -4.00 -19.84
N ASP A 62 -11.16 -4.20 -20.82
CA ASP A 62 -11.13 -3.38 -22.03
C ASP A 62 -12.42 -3.60 -22.81
N LYS A 63 -13.15 -2.52 -23.11
CA LYS A 63 -14.42 -2.60 -23.83
C LYS A 63 -14.27 -3.09 -25.26
N LYS A 64 -13.06 -3.03 -25.84
CA LYS A 64 -12.79 -3.49 -27.20
C LYS A 64 -12.96 -5.00 -27.34
N ASP A 65 -12.58 -5.78 -26.34
CA ASP A 65 -12.62 -7.25 -26.39
C ASP A 65 -13.86 -7.81 -25.67
N LYS A 66 -14.92 -7.00 -25.64
CA LYS A 66 -16.14 -7.34 -24.89
C LYS A 66 -16.75 -8.62 -25.43
N GLY A 67 -16.87 -9.61 -24.55
CA GLY A 67 -17.46 -10.91 -24.87
C GLY A 67 -16.43 -11.96 -25.28
N GLU A 68 -15.15 -11.60 -25.36
CA GLU A 68 -14.07 -12.56 -25.49
C GLU A 68 -13.83 -13.27 -24.16
N LEU A 69 -13.49 -14.57 -24.22
CA LEU A 69 -13.14 -15.35 -23.03
C LEU A 69 -11.88 -14.80 -22.33
N ASN A 70 -10.96 -14.28 -23.14
CA ASN A 70 -9.67 -13.73 -22.75
C ASN A 70 -9.64 -12.20 -22.85
N GLN A 71 -10.76 -11.54 -22.52
CA GLN A 71 -10.87 -10.08 -22.54
C GLN A 71 -9.77 -9.43 -21.71
N ASP A 72 -9.05 -8.47 -22.31
CA ASP A 72 -7.93 -7.81 -21.66
C ASP A 72 -8.37 -6.89 -20.52
N ARG A 73 -7.40 -6.57 -19.64
CA ARG A 73 -7.60 -5.61 -18.55
C ARG A 73 -7.18 -4.22 -19.00
N GLU A 74 -8.03 -3.24 -18.72
CA GLU A 74 -7.66 -1.83 -18.82
C GLU A 74 -6.64 -1.49 -17.72
N ILE A 75 -5.52 -0.88 -18.13
CA ILE A 75 -4.51 -0.37 -17.19
C ILE A 75 -5.12 0.80 -16.43
N THR A 76 -5.20 0.68 -15.10
CA THR A 76 -5.72 1.74 -14.25
C THR A 76 -4.77 2.04 -13.09
N PRO A 77 -4.67 3.31 -12.65
CA PRO A 77 -3.85 3.67 -11.50
C PRO A 77 -4.33 2.97 -10.23
N ALA A 78 -3.37 2.60 -9.38
CA ALA A 78 -3.63 1.98 -8.08
C ALA A 78 -3.65 3.03 -6.97
N LYS A 79 -4.55 2.89 -6.00
CA LYS A 79 -4.50 3.65 -4.75
C LYS A 79 -3.58 2.95 -3.76
N VAL A 80 -2.53 3.61 -3.30
CA VAL A 80 -1.56 3.06 -2.36
C VAL A 80 -1.73 3.73 -1.00
N THR A 81 -1.72 2.93 0.05
CA THR A 81 -1.62 3.36 1.45
C THR A 81 -0.47 2.60 2.09
N LYS A 82 0.44 3.34 2.74
CA LYS A 82 1.55 2.79 3.49
C LYS A 82 1.44 3.27 4.93
N LEU A 83 1.35 2.32 5.85
CA LEU A 83 1.59 2.58 7.26
C LEU A 83 3.07 2.29 7.51
N ILE A 84 3.82 3.33 7.83
CA ILE A 84 5.25 3.29 8.11
C ILE A 84 5.39 3.40 9.62
N TYR A 85 5.90 2.35 10.26
CA TYR A 85 6.28 2.36 11.66
C TYR A 85 7.78 2.58 11.77
N VAL A 86 8.17 3.61 12.50
CA VAL A 86 9.55 3.93 12.86
C VAL A 86 9.74 3.49 14.30
N ASP A 87 10.78 2.71 14.53
CA ASP A 87 11.14 2.12 15.82
C ASP A 87 12.59 2.52 16.12
N ASN A 88 12.79 3.30 17.18
CA ASN A 88 14.09 3.80 17.61
C ASN A 88 14.48 3.20 18.95
N ASP A 89 15.38 2.20 18.91
CA ASP A 89 15.83 1.47 20.11
C ASP A 89 16.46 2.35 21.21
N MET A 90 16.88 3.59 20.91
CA MET A 90 17.56 4.48 21.85
C MET A 90 16.64 5.55 22.45
N TYR A 91 15.58 5.93 21.73
CA TYR A 91 14.73 7.08 22.04
C TYR A 91 13.27 6.75 21.72
N ASP A 92 12.54 6.22 22.71
CA ASP A 92 11.14 5.78 22.58
C ASP A 92 10.21 6.92 22.10
N ASP A 93 10.54 8.18 22.34
CA ASP A 93 9.78 9.35 21.87
C ASP A 93 9.88 9.56 20.34
N TYR A 94 10.76 8.83 19.68
CA TYR A 94 10.90 8.82 18.22
C TYR A 94 10.16 7.69 17.54
N ASP A 95 9.53 6.81 18.31
CA ASP A 95 8.62 5.83 17.76
C ASP A 95 7.39 6.52 17.17
N LYS A 96 7.12 6.25 15.89
CA LYS A 96 6.08 6.95 15.14
C LYS A 96 5.39 6.06 14.14
N TYR A 97 4.10 6.31 13.96
CA TYR A 97 3.35 5.83 12.81
C TYR A 97 3.12 6.97 11.82
N ILE A 98 3.48 6.72 10.56
CA ILE A 98 3.25 7.64 9.45
C ILE A 98 2.36 6.95 8.45
N VAL A 99 1.22 7.54 8.13
CA VAL A 99 0.32 7.05 7.08
C VAL A 99 0.52 7.87 5.82
N LEU A 100 1.13 7.25 4.82
CA LEU A 100 1.37 7.84 3.50
C LEU A 100 0.38 7.28 2.48
N ARG A 101 -0.37 8.15 1.80
CA ARG A 101 -1.29 7.76 0.72
C ARG A 101 -0.96 8.52 -0.57
N TYR A 102 -1.03 7.82 -1.70
CA TYR A 102 -0.80 8.39 -3.03
C TYR A 102 -1.45 7.51 -4.12
N SER A 103 -1.65 8.09 -5.30
CA SER A 103 -2.03 7.35 -6.50
C SER A 103 -0.77 6.90 -7.23
N LYS A 104 -0.73 5.63 -7.63
CA LYS A 104 0.43 5.00 -8.23
C LYS A 104 0.09 4.54 -9.65
N GLU A 105 0.85 4.99 -10.63
CA GLU A 105 0.84 4.36 -11.95
C GLU A 105 1.50 2.97 -11.87
N PRO A 106 1.22 2.06 -12.83
CA PRO A 106 1.78 0.70 -12.79
C PRO A 106 3.30 0.69 -12.63
N GLU A 107 3.96 1.64 -13.27
CA GLU A 107 5.41 1.75 -13.43
C GLU A 107 6.12 2.39 -12.23
N ASP A 108 5.41 3.12 -11.35
CA ASP A 108 6.11 3.90 -10.33
C ASP A 108 6.95 3.02 -9.39
N SER A 109 8.10 3.54 -9.00
CA SER A 109 8.96 2.95 -7.99
C SER A 109 8.59 3.44 -6.59
N PHE A 110 8.97 2.67 -5.57
CA PHE A 110 8.93 3.13 -4.19
C PHE A 110 10.26 2.79 -3.54
N GLU A 111 10.91 3.78 -2.95
CA GLU A 111 12.17 3.61 -2.26
C GLU A 111 12.17 4.32 -0.91
N LEU A 112 12.77 3.63 0.07
CA LEU A 112 13.18 4.23 1.34
C LEU A 112 14.69 4.42 1.28
N LYS A 113 15.13 5.67 1.51
CA LYS A 113 16.56 6.05 1.53
C LYS A 113 16.89 6.71 2.87
N PRO A 114 17.96 6.29 3.56
CA PRO A 114 18.40 6.97 4.77
C PRO A 114 18.90 8.38 4.43
N THR A 115 18.82 9.30 5.39
CA THR A 115 19.42 10.63 5.35
C THR A 115 20.21 10.85 6.64
N ASP A 116 21.02 11.91 6.69
CA ASP A 116 21.82 12.19 7.90
C ASP A 116 20.97 12.46 9.14
N ARG A 117 19.68 12.80 8.95
CA ARG A 117 18.73 13.22 10.00
C ARG A 117 17.51 12.31 10.12
N GLY A 118 17.42 11.25 9.33
CA GLY A 118 16.25 10.37 9.27
C GLY A 118 16.20 9.58 7.98
N PHE A 119 15.09 9.67 7.25
CA PHE A 119 14.93 8.99 5.96
C PHE A 119 14.01 9.75 5.03
N LYS A 120 14.12 9.49 3.74
CA LYS A 120 13.18 9.97 2.74
C LYS A 120 12.44 8.82 2.07
N VAL A 121 11.18 9.10 1.75
CA VAL A 121 10.34 8.26 0.91
C VAL A 121 10.35 8.85 -0.49
N VAL A 122 10.77 8.07 -1.47
CA VAL A 122 10.81 8.47 -2.89
C VAL A 122 9.79 7.65 -3.66
N VAL A 123 8.96 8.34 -4.44
CA VAL A 123 8.00 7.76 -5.38
C VAL A 123 8.06 8.55 -6.67
N ASP A 124 8.53 7.91 -7.74
CA ASP A 124 8.56 8.51 -9.09
C ASP A 124 9.15 9.93 -9.09
N ASP A 125 10.42 10.01 -8.67
CA ASP A 125 11.24 11.23 -8.48
C ASP A 125 10.74 12.29 -7.49
N ARG A 126 9.52 12.13 -6.96
CA ARG A 126 8.95 12.95 -5.88
C ARG A 126 9.33 12.38 -4.53
N TYR A 127 9.54 13.23 -3.54
CA TYR A 127 9.92 12.73 -2.22
C TYR A 127 9.48 13.60 -1.06
N VAL A 128 9.29 12.91 0.07
CA VAL A 128 9.12 13.55 1.39
C VAL A 128 10.23 13.04 2.30
N GLU A 129 10.68 13.90 3.20
CA GLU A 129 11.70 13.54 4.18
C GLU A 129 11.06 13.48 5.57
N TYR A 130 11.32 12.40 6.31
CA TYR A 130 11.03 12.33 7.74
C TYR A 130 12.31 12.63 8.52
N ILE A 131 12.20 13.58 9.42
CA ILE A 131 13.30 14.08 10.25
C ILE A 131 12.99 13.75 11.70
N PHE A 132 13.91 13.06 12.38
CA PHE A 132 13.74 12.72 13.79
C PHE A 132 13.60 13.98 14.65
N GLY A 133 12.54 14.03 15.45
CA GLY A 133 12.21 15.16 16.33
C GLY A 133 11.49 16.33 15.64
N GLU A 134 11.37 16.33 14.30
CA GLU A 134 10.69 17.40 13.54
C GLU A 134 9.45 16.92 12.79
N GLY A 135 9.41 15.65 12.38
CA GLY A 135 8.30 15.06 11.61
C GLY A 135 8.54 15.09 10.11
N VAL A 136 7.47 15.07 9.31
CA VAL A 136 7.53 15.01 7.85
C VAL A 136 7.69 16.41 7.23
N TYR A 137 8.68 16.53 6.35
CA TYR A 137 9.02 17.73 5.61
C TYR A 137 8.89 17.51 4.09
N PHE A 138 8.25 18.48 3.43
CA PHE A 138 8.13 18.54 1.98
C PHE A 138 9.20 19.46 1.44
N VAL A 139 10.23 18.90 0.79
CA VAL A 139 11.32 19.70 0.22
C VAL A 139 10.86 20.45 -1.03
N ASN A 140 10.00 19.84 -1.85
CA ASN A 140 9.32 20.52 -2.95
C ASN A 140 7.84 20.76 -2.59
N ASN A 141 7.37 21.99 -2.71
CA ASN A 141 5.96 22.33 -2.46
C ASN A 141 5.02 21.68 -3.48
N GLU A 142 5.48 21.42 -4.71
CA GLU A 142 4.68 20.76 -5.75
C GLU A 142 4.34 19.31 -5.39
N ASP A 143 5.18 18.66 -4.58
CA ASP A 143 4.98 17.27 -4.15
C ASP A 143 3.91 17.16 -3.04
N LYS A 144 3.51 18.28 -2.43
CA LYS A 144 2.48 18.30 -1.36
C LYS A 144 1.13 17.81 -1.86
N ASP A 145 0.80 18.08 -3.11
CA ASP A 145 -0.48 17.65 -3.69
C ASP A 145 -0.46 16.16 -4.10
N PHE A 146 0.73 15.55 -4.17
CA PHE A 146 0.88 14.15 -4.52
C PHE A 146 0.74 13.22 -3.31
N PHE A 147 1.28 13.61 -2.15
CA PHE A 147 1.27 12.79 -0.95
C PHE A 147 0.28 13.29 0.09
N PHE A 148 -0.58 12.40 0.58
CA PHE A 148 -1.41 12.64 1.77
C PHE A 148 -0.79 11.95 2.96
N ILE A 149 -0.44 12.71 4.00
CA ILE A 149 0.37 12.25 5.13
C ILE A 149 -0.31 12.58 6.45
N ASP A 150 -0.45 11.58 7.31
CA ASP A 150 -0.83 11.72 8.71
C ASP A 150 0.27 11.14 9.61
N GLU A 151 0.61 11.81 10.71
CA GLU A 151 1.60 11.34 11.70
C GLU A 151 0.91 11.09 13.05
N PHE A 152 1.31 10.00 13.73
CA PHE A 152 0.78 9.61 15.03
C PHE A 152 1.92 9.17 15.95
N ASP A 153 1.83 9.60 17.21
CA ASP A 153 2.68 9.09 18.30
C ASP A 153 2.29 7.65 18.65
N THR A 154 3.28 6.85 19.06
CA THR A 154 3.02 5.59 19.75
C THR A 154 2.40 5.87 21.13
N ILE A 155 1.41 5.05 21.52
CA ILE A 155 0.72 5.11 22.82
C ILE A 155 1.48 4.26 23.84
#